data_AF-A0AAJ5Z5K9-F1
#
_entry.id   AF-A0AAJ5Z5K9-F1
#
_cell.length_a   1.000
_cell.length_b   1.000
_cell.length_c   1.000
_cell.angle_alpha   90.00
_cell.angle_beta   90.00
_cell.angle_gamma   90.00
#
_symmetry.space_group_name_H-M   'P 1'
#
loop_
_entity.id
_entity.type
_entity.pdbx_description
1 polymer ?
#
loop_
_entity_poly.entity_id
_entity_poly.type
_entity_poly.pdbx_seq_one_letter_code
_entity_poly.pdbx_strand_id
1 'polypeptide(L)'
;MSYDVTADDLAKHMSDTCGEMPKVRLLTKKGDPSALEKLSNSKKKSIAKGKAQDPSAPVSKGCAFVEFSNAASLQKALRFHHSMFRGRQINVELTAGGGGKGERRKEKIKAKNADLDKERRKIFEKYVKPEAEAHKRKQSERSEQAPDQSKPDRTTPPSKQPKFASGANAVRLG
;
A
#
# COMPACT_ATOMS: atom_id res chain seq x y z
N MET A 1 -0.33 -1.42 6.58
CA MET A 1 -1.63 -1.82 5.97
C MET A 1 -2.72 -1.69 7.03
N SER A 2 -3.99 -1.49 6.66
CA SER A 2 -5.09 -1.50 7.62
C SER A 2 -5.33 -2.93 8.16
N TYR A 3 -5.92 -3.04 9.37
CA TYR A 3 -6.08 -4.32 10.08
C TYR A 3 -7.28 -5.16 9.59
N ASP A 4 -8.21 -4.51 8.90
CA ASP A 4 -9.39 -5.11 8.25
C ASP A 4 -9.08 -5.76 6.90
N VAL A 5 -7.90 -5.52 6.34
CA VAL A 5 -7.49 -6.08 5.05
C VAL A 5 -7.36 -7.60 5.15
N THR A 6 -8.05 -8.29 4.24
CA THR A 6 -7.97 -9.73 4.07
C THR A 6 -6.85 -10.14 3.09
N ALA A 7 -6.45 -11.41 3.11
CA ALA A 7 -5.44 -11.93 2.19
C ALA A 7 -5.91 -11.81 0.73
N ASP A 8 -7.21 -12.04 0.50
CA ASP A 8 -7.83 -11.98 -0.82
C ASP A 8 -7.91 -10.55 -1.34
N ASP A 9 -8.22 -9.57 -0.49
CA ASP A 9 -8.19 -8.15 -0.87
C ASP A 9 -6.81 -7.73 -1.36
N LEU A 10 -5.76 -8.18 -0.67
CA LEU A 10 -4.39 -7.86 -1.05
C LEU A 10 -3.98 -8.59 -2.32
N ALA A 11 -4.36 -9.87 -2.46
CA ALA A 11 -4.06 -10.67 -3.65
C ALA A 11 -4.71 -10.06 -4.89
N LYS A 12 -5.99 -9.67 -4.80
CA LYS A 12 -6.73 -8.97 -5.87
C LYS A 12 -6.08 -7.65 -6.25
N HIS A 13 -5.79 -6.81 -5.26
CA HIS A 13 -5.16 -5.51 -5.51
C HIS A 13 -3.81 -5.64 -6.23
N MET A 14 -3.01 -6.64 -5.86
CA MET A 14 -1.72 -6.90 -6.50
C MET A 14 -1.89 -7.56 -7.87
N SER A 15 -2.86 -8.45 -8.06
CA SER A 15 -3.09 -9.14 -9.33
C SER A 15 -3.50 -8.19 -10.45
N ASP A 16 -4.34 -7.21 -10.14
CA ASP A 16 -4.86 -6.25 -11.12
C ASP A 16 -3.74 -5.48 -11.84
N THR A 17 -2.61 -5.26 -11.17
CA THR A 17 -1.48 -4.51 -11.74
C THR A 17 -0.28 -5.40 -12.09
N CYS A 18 -0.07 -6.49 -11.35
CA CYS A 18 1.09 -7.36 -11.55
C CYS A 18 0.85 -8.45 -12.61
N GLY A 19 -0.42 -8.73 -12.97
CA GLY A 19 -0.79 -9.71 -13.99
C GLY A 19 -0.65 -11.18 -13.54
N GLU A 20 -0.45 -11.42 -12.24
CA GLU A 20 -0.40 -12.75 -11.62
C GLU A 20 -1.09 -12.66 -10.25
N MET A 21 -1.78 -13.71 -9.82
CA MET A 21 -2.32 -13.79 -8.46
C MET A 21 -1.25 -14.27 -7.48
N PRO A 22 -0.74 -13.40 -6.59
CA PRO A 22 0.33 -13.81 -5.70
C PRO A 22 -0.18 -14.62 -4.51
N LYS A 23 0.70 -15.42 -3.92
CA LYS A 23 0.42 -16.10 -2.66
C LYS A 23 0.64 -15.14 -1.50
N VAL A 24 -0.43 -14.85 -0.76
CA VAL A 24 -0.42 -13.90 0.36
C VAL A 24 -0.47 -14.64 1.69
N ARG A 25 0.44 -14.30 2.60
CA ARG A 25 0.43 -14.75 3.99
C ARG A 25 0.37 -13.56 4.93
N LEU A 26 -0.80 -13.32 5.52
CA LEU A 26 -0.99 -12.31 6.55
C LEU A 26 -0.30 -12.71 7.85
N LEU A 27 0.37 -11.74 8.48
CA LEU A 27 0.89 -11.93 9.81
C LEU A 27 -0.21 -11.65 10.82
N THR A 28 -0.66 -12.66 11.55
CA THR A 28 -1.73 -12.55 12.54
C THR A 28 -1.22 -12.77 13.96
N LYS A 29 -1.96 -12.28 14.95
CA LYS A 29 -1.85 -12.75 16.33
C LYS A 29 -2.64 -14.06 16.41
N LYS A 30 -2.04 -15.10 17.03
CA LYS A 30 -2.75 -16.35 17.27
C LYS A 30 -3.96 -16.05 18.17
N GLY A 31 -5.14 -16.46 17.72
CA GLY A 31 -6.34 -16.39 18.53
C GLY A 31 -6.31 -17.48 19.61
N ASP A 32 -6.87 -17.16 20.77
CA ASP A 32 -6.97 -18.11 21.88
C ASP A 32 -8.30 -18.87 21.76
N PRO A 33 -8.29 -20.17 21.42
CA PRO A 33 -9.53 -20.91 21.14
C PRO A 33 -10.44 -21.04 22.37
N SER A 34 -9.89 -20.88 23.58
CA SER A 34 -10.66 -20.89 24.84
C SER A 34 -11.12 -19.50 25.28
N ALA A 35 -10.68 -18.43 24.62
CA ALA A 35 -11.04 -17.07 25.02
C ALA A 35 -12.52 -16.78 24.82
N LEU A 36 -13.15 -17.42 23.82
CA LEU A 36 -14.57 -17.25 23.54
C LEU A 36 -15.43 -17.77 24.70
N GLU A 37 -15.04 -18.88 25.31
CA GLU A 37 -15.78 -19.48 26.44
C GLU A 37 -15.72 -18.67 27.73
N LYS A 38 -14.60 -17.98 27.97
CA LYS A 38 -14.40 -17.16 29.17
C LYS A 38 -15.15 -15.83 29.14
N LEU A 39 -15.80 -15.49 28.04
CA LEU A 39 -16.54 -14.24 27.88
C LEU A 39 -17.96 -14.33 28.44
N SER A 40 -18.47 -13.20 28.91
CA SER A 40 -19.88 -13.11 29.33
C SER A 40 -20.84 -13.32 28.16
N ASN A 41 -22.04 -13.83 28.46
CA ASN A 41 -23.10 -14.06 27.46
C ASN A 41 -23.44 -12.79 26.66
N SER A 42 -23.37 -11.62 27.29
CA SER A 42 -23.58 -10.33 26.62
C SER A 42 -22.50 -10.03 25.57
N LYS A 43 -21.23 -10.35 25.86
CA LYS A 43 -20.13 -10.19 24.90
C LYS A 43 -20.25 -11.21 23.77
N LYS A 44 -20.58 -12.47 24.07
CA LYS A 44 -20.86 -13.51 23.05
C LYS A 44 -21.96 -13.07 22.08
N LYS A 45 -23.07 -12.52 22.58
CA LYS A 45 -24.16 -11.96 21.74
C LYS A 45 -23.72 -10.75 20.91
N SER A 46 -22.84 -9.89 21.43
CA SER A 46 -22.32 -8.73 20.70
C SER A 46 -21.42 -9.14 19.54
N ILE A 47 -20.57 -10.16 19.75
CA ILE A 47 -19.71 -10.75 18.72
C ILE A 47 -20.57 -11.41 17.64
N ALA A 48 -21.59 -12.20 18.00
CA ALA A 48 -22.50 -12.82 17.04
C ALA A 48 -23.27 -11.80 16.18
N LYS A 49 -23.52 -10.59 16.71
CA LYS A 49 -24.12 -9.46 15.97
C LYS A 49 -23.10 -8.62 15.19
N GLY A 50 -21.82 -9.01 15.17
CA GLY A 50 -20.75 -8.29 14.48
C GLY A 50 -20.36 -6.95 15.12
N LYS A 51 -20.85 -6.63 16.32
CA LYS A 51 -20.57 -5.35 17.00
C LYS A 51 -19.24 -5.36 17.75
N ALA A 52 -18.70 -6.53 18.06
CA ALA A 52 -17.42 -6.70 18.74
C ALA A 52 -16.54 -7.69 17.99
N GLN A 53 -15.23 -7.47 17.99
CA GLN A 53 -14.27 -8.41 17.43
C GLN A 53 -14.20 -9.69 18.26
N ASP A 54 -14.09 -10.82 17.57
CA ASP A 54 -13.90 -12.12 18.19
C ASP A 54 -12.42 -12.28 18.63
N PRO A 55 -12.12 -12.42 19.94
CA PRO A 55 -10.76 -12.64 20.41
C PRO A 55 -10.22 -14.04 20.10
N SER A 56 -11.09 -15.00 19.75
CA SER A 56 -10.67 -16.32 19.28
C SER A 56 -10.20 -16.30 17.83
N ALA A 57 -10.62 -15.30 17.05
CA ALA A 57 -10.21 -15.16 15.67
C ALA A 57 -8.78 -14.60 15.57
N PRO A 58 -8.00 -15.03 14.56
CA PRO A 58 -6.67 -14.48 14.33
C PRO A 58 -6.77 -13.02 13.84
N VAL A 59 -6.24 -12.09 14.63
CA VAL A 59 -6.26 -10.66 14.31
C VAL A 59 -5.04 -10.28 13.47
N SER A 60 -5.23 -9.55 12.37
CA SER A 60 -4.14 -9.05 11.52
C SER A 60 -3.19 -8.13 12.28
N LYS A 61 -1.89 -8.24 12.02
CA LYS A 61 -0.86 -7.30 12.52
C LYS A 61 -0.59 -6.14 11.55
N GLY A 62 -1.34 -6.04 10.45
CA GLY A 62 -1.15 -4.98 9.46
C GLY A 62 0.08 -5.15 8.57
N CYS A 63 0.62 -6.37 8.51
CA CYS A 63 1.76 -6.78 7.67
C CYS A 63 1.44 -8.11 6.97
N ALA A 64 1.95 -8.28 5.76
CA ALA A 64 1.79 -9.49 4.96
C ALA A 64 3.11 -9.86 4.28
N PHE A 65 3.28 -11.13 3.95
CA PHE A 65 4.27 -11.60 2.99
C PHE A 65 3.54 -11.95 1.71
N VAL A 66 4.10 -11.52 0.58
CA VAL A 66 3.54 -11.74 -0.74
C VAL A 66 4.60 -12.43 -1.56
N GLU A 67 4.28 -13.61 -2.08
CA GLU A 67 5.16 -14.41 -2.93
C GLU A 67 4.63 -14.36 -4.35
N PHE A 68 5.50 -13.98 -5.29
CA PHE A 68 5.21 -13.96 -6.72
C PHE A 68 6.03 -15.05 -7.39
N SER A 69 5.47 -15.70 -8.42
CA SER A 69 6.23 -16.67 -9.23
C SER A 69 7.13 -15.96 -10.23
N ASN A 70 6.66 -14.84 -10.79
CA ASN A 70 7.40 -14.07 -11.78
C ASN A 70 8.20 -12.89 -11.17
N ALA A 71 9.48 -12.76 -11.56
CA ALA A 71 10.32 -11.63 -11.19
C ALA A 71 9.80 -10.29 -11.73
N ALA A 72 9.18 -10.27 -12.91
CA ALA A 72 8.59 -9.05 -13.47
C ALA A 72 7.42 -8.53 -12.62
N SER A 73 6.57 -9.45 -12.16
CA SER A 73 5.44 -9.15 -11.28
C SER A 73 5.92 -8.64 -9.91
N LEU A 74 7.00 -9.22 -9.36
CA LEU A 74 7.65 -8.72 -8.15
C LEU A 74 8.17 -7.27 -8.33
N GLN A 75 8.84 -6.98 -9.45
CA GLN A 75 9.35 -5.64 -9.73
C GLN A 75 8.22 -4.60 -9.84
N LYS A 76 7.09 -4.96 -10.46
CA LYS A 76 5.88 -4.12 -10.47
C LYS A 76 5.35 -3.90 -9.05
N ALA A 77 5.26 -4.96 -8.25
CA ALA A 77 4.79 -4.89 -6.87
C ALA A 77 5.65 -3.93 -6.00
N LEU A 78 6.97 -3.91 -6.19
CA LEU A 78 7.90 -3.03 -5.45
C LEU A 78 7.67 -1.53 -5.69
N ARG A 79 6.93 -1.16 -6.74
CA ARG A 79 6.57 0.22 -7.07
C ARG A 79 5.41 0.73 -6.22
N PHE A 80 4.65 -0.15 -5.56
CA PHE A 80 3.57 0.22 -4.64
C PHE A 80 4.06 0.71 -3.28
N HIS A 81 5.37 0.86 -3.09
CA HIS A 81 5.92 1.45 -1.89
C HIS A 81 5.36 2.87 -1.68
N HIS A 82 4.84 3.16 -0.50
CA HIS A 82 4.15 4.42 -0.17
C HIS A 82 2.89 4.72 -0.99
N SER A 83 2.30 3.72 -1.64
CA SER A 83 0.96 3.86 -2.24
C SER A 83 -0.14 3.84 -1.16
N MET A 84 -1.28 4.45 -1.48
CA MET A 84 -2.47 4.43 -0.63
C MET A 84 -3.26 3.16 -0.88
N PHE A 85 -3.51 2.38 0.17
CA PHE A 85 -4.31 1.16 0.09
C PHE A 85 -5.26 1.10 1.29
N ARG A 86 -6.57 1.05 1.02
CA ARG A 86 -7.65 1.03 2.04
C ARG A 86 -7.47 2.15 3.09
N GLY A 87 -7.23 3.38 2.64
CA GLY A 87 -7.11 4.56 3.50
C GLY A 87 -5.79 4.68 4.27
N ARG A 88 -4.86 3.73 4.13
CA ARG A 88 -3.54 3.78 4.77
C ARG A 88 -2.41 3.63 3.76
N GLN A 89 -1.34 4.38 3.95
CA GLN A 89 -0.13 4.20 3.16
C GLN A 89 0.54 2.86 3.51
N ILE A 90 0.96 2.11 2.49
CA ILE A 90 1.63 0.82 2.65
C ILE A 90 3.11 0.89 2.28
N ASN A 91 3.92 0.10 2.96
CA ASN A 91 5.33 -0.08 2.62
C ASN A 91 5.47 -1.44 1.94
N VAL A 92 6.15 -1.44 0.80
CA VAL A 92 6.49 -2.66 0.06
C VAL A 92 7.99 -2.74 -0.09
N GLU A 93 8.58 -3.82 0.40
CA GLU A 93 10.02 -4.01 0.51
C GLU A 93 10.40 -5.46 0.20
N LEU A 94 11.64 -5.68 -0.20
CA LEU A 94 12.17 -7.04 -0.38
C LEU A 94 12.32 -7.72 0.98
N THR A 95 11.90 -8.97 1.04
CA THR A 95 12.13 -9.79 2.23
C THR A 95 13.60 -10.22 2.31
N ALA A 96 14.16 -10.19 3.52
CA ALA A 96 15.29 -11.02 3.89
C ALA A 96 14.71 -12.17 4.70
N GLY A 97 14.99 -13.42 4.29
CA GLY A 97 14.41 -14.66 4.84
C GLY A 97 14.60 -14.88 6.34
N GLY A 98 14.69 -16.14 6.77
CA GLY A 98 14.82 -16.50 8.19
C GLY A 98 15.97 -15.77 8.91
N GLY A 99 15.82 -15.52 10.22
CA GLY A 99 16.86 -14.83 11.03
C GLY A 99 16.37 -13.98 12.19
N GLY A 100 15.06 -13.96 12.50
CA GLY A 100 14.52 -13.27 13.66
C GLY A 100 14.85 -11.77 13.69
N LYS A 101 15.25 -11.26 14.87
CA LYS A 101 15.67 -9.86 15.10
C LYS A 101 17.20 -9.67 15.02
N GLY A 102 17.94 -10.62 14.45
CA GLY A 102 19.40 -10.58 14.40
C GLY A 102 19.95 -9.45 13.53
N GLU A 103 21.13 -8.96 13.88
CA GLU A 103 21.81 -7.84 13.21
C GLU A 103 22.15 -8.14 11.75
N ARG A 104 22.69 -9.34 11.47
CA ARG A 104 22.96 -9.85 10.11
C ARG A 104 21.74 -9.74 9.18
N ARG A 105 20.53 -9.92 9.71
CA ARG A 105 19.29 -9.79 8.93
C ARG A 105 19.01 -8.33 8.62
N LYS A 106 19.16 -7.44 9.60
CA LYS A 106 18.94 -6.00 9.44
C LYS A 106 19.91 -5.40 8.41
N GLU A 107 21.17 -5.81 8.44
CA GLU A 107 22.19 -5.39 7.46
C GLU A 107 21.83 -5.82 6.04
N LYS A 108 21.41 -7.08 5.85
CA LYS A 108 20.94 -7.58 4.54
C LYS A 108 19.74 -6.78 4.01
N ILE A 109 18.79 -6.45 4.88
CA ILE A 109 17.63 -5.63 4.49
C ILE A 109 18.08 -4.22 4.10
N LYS A 110 18.96 -3.61 4.91
CA LYS A 110 19.47 -2.26 4.65
C LYS A 110 20.22 -2.17 3.33
N ALA A 111 21.08 -3.14 3.03
CA ALA A 111 21.80 -3.21 1.76
C ALA A 111 20.83 -3.32 0.57
N LYS A 112 19.88 -4.27 0.62
CA LYS A 112 18.86 -4.43 -0.43
C LYS A 112 18.01 -3.17 -0.63
N ASN A 113 17.57 -2.53 0.45
CA ASN A 113 16.76 -1.33 0.37
C ASN A 113 17.56 -0.16 -0.22
N ALA A 114 18.83 0.00 0.13
CA ALA A 114 19.69 1.04 -0.43
C ALA A 114 19.84 0.89 -1.95
N ASP A 115 19.97 -0.34 -2.46
CA ASP A 115 20.07 -0.59 -3.90
C ASP A 115 18.74 -0.37 -4.62
N LEU A 116 17.62 -0.84 -4.05
CA LEU A 116 16.28 -0.54 -4.57
C LEU A 116 16.01 0.96 -4.64
N ASP A 117 16.41 1.74 -3.65
CA ASP A 117 16.20 3.19 -3.66
C ASP A 117 17.07 3.90 -4.70
N LYS A 118 18.23 3.34 -5.07
CA LYS A 118 19.01 3.84 -6.22
C LYS A 118 18.28 3.55 -7.53
N GLU A 119 17.74 2.35 -7.70
CA GLU A 119 16.96 1.98 -8.89
C GLU A 119 15.71 2.85 -9.04
N ARG A 120 14.96 3.03 -7.94
CA ARG A 120 13.80 3.93 -7.86
C ARG A 120 14.17 5.35 -8.28
N ARG A 121 15.27 5.90 -7.76
CA ARG A 121 15.75 7.25 -8.15
C ARG A 121 16.05 7.33 -9.64
N LYS A 122 16.74 6.35 -10.22
CA LYS A 122 17.02 6.32 -11.66
C LYS A 122 15.74 6.28 -12.50
N ILE A 123 14.74 5.49 -12.10
CA ILE A 123 13.45 5.40 -12.79
C ILE A 123 12.70 6.74 -12.70
N PHE A 124 12.69 7.35 -11.52
CA PHE A 124 12.06 8.67 -11.31
C PHE A 124 12.65 9.73 -12.23
N GLU A 125 13.97 9.78 -12.33
CA GLU A 125 14.68 10.77 -13.15
C GLU A 125 14.42 10.57 -14.64
N LYS A 126 14.38 9.32 -15.09
CA LYS A 126 14.18 9.00 -16.51
C LYS A 126 12.74 9.19 -16.99
N TYR A 127 11.75 8.82 -16.17
CA TYR A 127 10.36 8.73 -16.63
C TYR A 127 9.45 9.77 -15.96
N VAL A 128 9.58 9.99 -14.65
CA VAL A 128 8.62 10.83 -13.91
C VAL A 128 8.94 12.32 -14.03
N LYS A 129 10.20 12.73 -13.84
CA LYS A 129 10.59 14.15 -13.95
C LYS A 129 10.19 14.77 -15.30
N PRO A 130 10.55 14.17 -16.46
CA PRO A 130 10.19 14.76 -17.75
C PRO A 130 8.68 14.73 -18.02
N GLU A 131 7.97 13.69 -17.61
CA GLU A 131 6.51 13.61 -17.79
C GLU A 131 5.77 14.63 -16.92
N ALA A 132 6.23 14.84 -15.68
CA ALA A 132 5.70 15.86 -14.78
C ALA A 132 5.97 17.27 -15.31
N GLU A 133 7.17 17.53 -15.86
CA GLU A 133 7.48 18.82 -16.50
C GLU A 133 6.64 19.04 -17.76
N ALA A 134 6.47 18.02 -18.61
CA ALA A 134 5.63 18.10 -19.79
C ALA A 134 4.14 18.33 -19.43
N HIS A 135 3.63 17.66 -18.39
CA HIS A 135 2.27 17.89 -17.90
C HIS A 135 2.12 19.32 -17.32
N LYS A 136 3.12 19.80 -16.58
CA LYS A 136 3.12 21.17 -16.04
C LYS A 136 3.12 22.22 -17.15
N ARG A 137 3.91 22.02 -18.22
CA ARG A 137 3.94 22.91 -19.41
C ARG A 137 2.59 22.91 -20.14
N LYS A 138 2.01 21.74 -20.40
CA LYS A 138 0.66 21.64 -21.02
C LYS A 138 -0.41 22.30 -20.16
N GLN A 139 -0.29 22.21 -18.83
CA GLN A 139 -1.24 22.81 -17.91
C GLN A 139 -1.10 24.34 -17.84
N SER A 140 0.12 24.90 -17.93
CA SER A 140 0.34 26.34 -18.02
C SER A 140 -0.14 26.92 -19.35
N GLU A 141 0.14 26.26 -20.47
CA GLU A 141 -0.33 26.67 -21.81
C GLU A 141 -1.86 26.67 -21.89
N ARG A 142 -2.52 25.68 -21.28
CA ARG A 142 -4.00 25.60 -21.23
C ARG A 142 -4.63 26.67 -20.32
N SER A 143 -3.93 27.14 -19.30
CA SER A 143 -4.40 28.26 -18.46
C SER A 143 -4.20 29.63 -19.10
N GLU A 144 -3.25 29.78 -20.02
CA GLU A 144 -2.99 31.03 -20.76
C GLU A 144 -3.94 31.25 -21.95
N GLN A 145 -4.59 30.18 -22.45
CA GLN A 145 -5.53 30.24 -23.58
C GLN A 145 -7.02 30.31 -23.22
N ALA A 146 -7.37 30.40 -21.92
CA ALA A 146 -8.76 30.59 -21.50
C ALA A 146 -9.12 32.09 -21.48
N PRO A 147 -10.15 32.54 -22.23
CA PRO A 147 -10.60 33.92 -22.15
C PRO A 147 -11.28 34.18 -20.79
N ASP A 148 -10.93 35.33 -20.20
CA ASP A 148 -11.48 35.88 -18.97
C ASP A 148 -13.01 36.00 -19.04
N GLN A 149 -13.74 35.08 -18.39
CA GLN A 149 -15.12 35.34 -17.98
C GLN A 149 -15.43 34.74 -16.60
N SER A 150 -15.63 35.66 -15.66
CA SER A 150 -16.43 35.58 -14.42
C SER A 150 -16.05 34.56 -13.34
N LYS A 151 -15.60 35.11 -12.21
CA LYS A 151 -15.46 34.45 -10.90
C LYS A 151 -16.77 33.79 -10.46
N PRO A 152 -16.74 32.55 -9.92
CA PRO A 152 -17.71 32.12 -8.93
C PRO A 152 -17.08 32.00 -7.54
N ASP A 153 -17.99 32.10 -6.57
CA ASP A 153 -17.81 32.38 -5.16
C ASP A 153 -16.97 31.35 -4.38
N ARG A 154 -16.21 31.84 -3.39
CA ARG A 154 -15.21 31.08 -2.65
C ARG A 154 -15.85 30.46 -1.40
N THR A 155 -16.61 29.38 -1.55
CA THR A 155 -17.17 28.64 -0.40
C THR A 155 -17.12 27.13 -0.57
N THR A 156 -15.95 26.56 -0.87
CA THR A 156 -15.63 25.17 -0.48
C THR A 156 -14.11 24.99 -0.43
N PRO A 157 -13.54 24.45 0.67
CA PRO A 157 -12.14 24.04 0.65
C PRO A 157 -11.98 22.93 -0.39
N PRO A 158 -10.93 22.94 -1.24
CA PRO A 158 -10.70 21.84 -2.16
C PRO A 158 -10.57 20.56 -1.35
N SER A 159 -11.35 19.53 -1.73
CA SER A 159 -11.17 18.19 -1.18
C SER A 159 -9.70 17.82 -1.36
N LYS A 160 -9.04 17.45 -0.26
CA LYS A 160 -7.65 16.96 -0.33
C LYS A 160 -7.69 15.68 -1.18
N GLN A 161 -7.44 15.82 -2.48
CA GLN A 161 -7.23 14.68 -3.34
C GLN A 161 -6.13 13.82 -2.69
N PRO A 162 -6.32 12.50 -2.60
CA PRO A 162 -5.28 11.63 -2.07
C PRO A 162 -4.02 11.91 -2.87
N LYS A 163 -2.94 12.32 -2.21
CA LYS A 163 -1.67 12.60 -2.87
C LYS A 163 -1.28 11.31 -3.59
N PHE A 164 -1.38 11.31 -4.93
CA PHE A 164 -0.88 10.23 -5.76
C PHE A 164 0.58 9.96 -5.38
N ALA A 165 0.98 8.69 -5.46
CA ALA A 165 2.26 8.20 -4.98
C ALA A 165 3.40 9.18 -5.27
N SER A 166 4.06 9.69 -4.22
CA SER A 166 5.11 10.69 -4.35
C SER A 166 6.43 10.07 -4.78
N GLY A 167 7.19 10.76 -5.64
CA GLY A 167 8.54 10.33 -6.05
C GLY A 167 8.52 9.25 -7.13
N ALA A 168 9.47 8.31 -7.09
CA ALA A 168 9.65 7.22 -8.08
C ALA A 168 8.41 6.34 -8.32
N ASN A 169 7.48 6.36 -7.37
CA ASN A 169 6.26 5.58 -7.38
C ASN A 169 5.12 6.29 -8.12
N ALA A 170 5.33 7.53 -8.60
CA ALA A 170 4.38 8.28 -9.43
C ALA A 170 4.29 7.77 -10.87
N VAL A 171 5.16 6.83 -11.29
CA VAL A 171 5.05 6.24 -12.62
C VAL A 171 3.74 5.46 -12.70
N ARG A 172 2.88 5.86 -13.64
CA ARG A 172 1.62 5.18 -13.91
C ARG A 172 1.91 3.75 -14.32
N LEU A 173 1.46 2.79 -13.52
CA LEU A 173 1.42 1.39 -13.91
C LEU A 173 0.26 1.26 -14.90
N GLY A 174 0.60 0.97 -16.15
CA GLY A 174 -0.37 0.69 -17.22
C GLY A 174 -1.11 -0.61 -16.98
#